data_AF-A0A8T1WF79-F1
#
_entry.id   AF-A0A8T1WF79-F1
#
_cell.length_a   1.000
_cell.length_b   1.000
_cell.length_c   1.000
_cell.angle_alpha   90.00
_cell.angle_beta   90.00
_cell.angle_gamma   90.00
#
_symmetry.space_group_name_H-M   'P 1'
#
loop_
_entity.id
_entity.type
_entity.pdbx_description
1 polymer ?
#
loop_
_entity_poly.entity_id
_entity_poly.type
_entity_poly.pdbx_seq_one_letter_code
_entity_poly.pdbx_strand_id
1 'polypeptide(L)'
;MEEAEAVAPVGKMQVLTPQQLSALNEAKVMIRMDNEQYLRDHPDVAKLTRALVRGIVRNRPVNPSAYAYQFFSRDRAAIRQDLDAKE
;
A
#
# COMPACT_ATOMS: atom_id res chain seq x y z
N MET A 1 23.43 -39.65 -8.90
CA MET A 1 21.98 -39.42 -8.88
C MET A 1 21.78 -38.24 -7.97
N GLU A 2 21.62 -37.06 -8.54
CA GLU A 2 21.32 -35.83 -7.81
C GLU A 2 20.13 -35.25 -8.54
N GLU A 3 19.00 -35.21 -7.83
CA GLU A 3 17.68 -34.91 -8.37
C GLU A 3 17.64 -33.47 -8.85
N ALA A 4 17.31 -33.30 -10.13
CA ALA A 4 16.99 -31.99 -10.69
C ALA A 4 15.67 -31.51 -10.06
N GLU A 5 15.78 -30.58 -9.11
CA GLU A 5 14.65 -29.84 -8.56
C GLU A 5 14.00 -29.04 -9.69
N ALA A 6 12.85 -29.52 -10.16
CA ALA A 6 12.07 -28.89 -11.20
C ALA A 6 11.55 -27.54 -10.69
N VAL A 7 12.23 -26.45 -11.09
CA VAL A 7 11.77 -25.08 -10.87
C VAL A 7 10.38 -24.95 -11.50
N ALA A 8 9.36 -24.83 -10.65
CA ALA A 8 7.99 -24.65 -11.05
C ALA A 8 7.88 -23.43 -11.99
N PRO A 9 7.13 -23.53 -13.12
CA PRO A 9 7.02 -22.44 -14.06
C PRO A 9 6.36 -21.24 -13.36
N VAL A 10 7.12 -20.16 -13.25
CA VAL A 10 6.67 -18.82 -12.85
C VAL A 10 5.36 -18.54 -13.60
N GLY A 11 4.33 -18.22 -12.80
CA GLY A 11 2.92 -18.27 -13.19
C GLY A 11 2.65 -17.75 -14.60
N LYS A 12 1.96 -18.58 -15.39
CA LYS A 12 1.38 -18.17 -16.67
C LYS A 12 0.62 -16.87 -16.45
N MET A 13 1.12 -15.79 -17.04
CA MET A 13 0.43 -14.51 -17.13
C MET A 13 -0.83 -14.76 -17.96
N GLN A 14 -1.94 -15.11 -17.29
CA GLN A 14 -3.20 -15.40 -17.96
C GLN A 14 -3.68 -14.10 -18.60
N VAL A 15 -3.56 -14.02 -19.92
CA VAL A 15 -4.13 -12.93 -20.72
C VAL A 15 -5.64 -13.00 -20.56
N LEU A 16 -6.21 -12.05 -19.83
CA LEU A 16 -7.66 -11.98 -19.58
C LEU A 16 -8.40 -11.85 -20.91
N THR A 17 -9.51 -12.56 -21.05
CA THR A 17 -10.41 -12.34 -22.19
C THR A 17 -10.97 -10.92 -22.17
N PRO A 18 -11.44 -10.38 -23.30
CA PRO A 18 -12.04 -9.04 -23.32
C PRO A 18 -13.18 -8.85 -22.31
N GLN A 19 -14.00 -9.89 -22.10
CA GLN A 19 -15.10 -9.87 -21.13
C GLN A 19 -14.57 -9.84 -19.69
N GLN A 20 -13.55 -10.64 -19.38
CA GLN A 20 -12.90 -10.63 -18.07
C GLN A 20 -12.22 -9.28 -17.79
N LEU A 21 -11.60 -8.67 -18.80
CA LEU A 21 -11.00 -7.35 -18.68
C LEU A 21 -12.05 -6.26 -18.44
N SER A 22 -13.20 -6.32 -19.14
CA SER A 22 -14.31 -5.38 -18.93
C SER A 22 -14.86 -5.48 -17.51
N ALA A 23 -15.17 -6.70 -17.05
CA ALA A 23 -15.67 -6.95 -15.71
C ALA A 23 -14.64 -6.52 -14.64
N LEU A 24 -13.35 -6.77 -14.87
CA LEU A 24 -12.27 -6.32 -13.99
C LEU A 24 -12.21 -4.79 -13.92
N ASN A 25 -12.37 -4.10 -15.04
CA ASN A 25 -12.35 -2.64 -15.08
C ASN A 25 -13.54 -2.04 -14.34
N GLU A 26 -14.75 -2.58 -14.53
CA GLU A 26 -15.95 -2.19 -13.77
C GLU A 26 -15.74 -2.38 -12.26
N ALA A 27 -15.25 -3.55 -11.84
CA ALA A 27 -14.96 -3.83 -10.44
C ALA A 27 -13.91 -2.85 -9.87
N LYS A 28 -12.84 -2.54 -10.63
CA LYS A 28 -11.82 -1.56 -10.21
C LYS A 28 -12.40 -0.17 -10.03
N VAL A 29 -13.34 0.25 -10.88
CA VAL A 29 -14.00 1.56 -10.74
C VAL A 29 -14.81 1.61 -9.45
N MET A 30 -15.63 0.58 -9.18
CA MET A 30 -16.41 0.51 -7.94
C MET A 30 -15.51 0.54 -6.70
N ILE A 31 -14.46 -0.28 -6.68
CA ILE A 31 -13.49 -0.30 -5.58
C ILE A 31 -12.82 1.06 -5.38
N ARG A 32 -12.51 1.79 -6.47
CA ARG A 32 -11.92 3.14 -6.36
C ARG A 32 -12.89 4.12 -5.71
N MET A 33 -14.16 4.08 -6.12
CA MET A 33 -15.19 4.93 -5.52
C MET A 33 -15.36 4.65 -4.02
N ASP A 34 -15.41 3.37 -3.65
CA ASP A 34 -15.54 2.95 -2.24
C ASP A 34 -14.32 3.39 -1.41
N ASN A 35 -13.10 3.22 -1.96
CA ASN A 35 -11.88 3.66 -1.30
C ASN A 35 -11.83 5.18 -1.12
N GLU A 36 -12.23 5.96 -2.12
CA GLU A 36 -12.31 7.41 -2.02
C GLU A 36 -13.35 7.86 -0.98
N GLN A 37 -14.48 7.18 -0.93
CA GLN A 37 -15.49 7.43 0.10
C GLN A 37 -14.94 7.12 1.50
N TYR A 38 -14.32 5.95 1.68
CA TYR A 38 -13.68 5.56 2.93
C TYR A 38 -12.64 6.59 3.39
N LEU A 39 -11.77 7.05 2.50
CA LEU A 39 -10.74 8.05 2.81
C LEU A 39 -11.33 9.42 3.16
N ARG A 40 -12.46 9.80 2.55
CA ARG A 40 -13.20 11.03 2.92
C ARG A 40 -13.82 10.91 4.31
N ASP A 41 -14.40 9.77 4.64
CA ASP A 41 -15.02 9.51 5.94
C ASP A 41 -13.99 9.35 7.06
N HIS A 42 -12.73 9.00 6.72
CA HIS A 42 -11.65 8.75 7.67
C HIS A 42 -10.45 9.69 7.43
N PRO A 43 -10.58 11.00 7.73
CA PRO A 43 -9.51 11.98 7.52
C PRO A 43 -8.22 11.66 8.29
N ASP A 44 -8.31 10.89 9.38
CA ASP A 44 -7.15 10.47 10.17
C ASP A 44 -6.26 9.48 9.41
N VAL A 45 -6.82 8.63 8.55
CA VAL A 45 -6.05 7.73 7.69
C VAL A 45 -5.24 8.53 6.66
N ALA A 46 -5.84 9.59 6.11
CA ALA A 46 -5.15 10.50 5.20
C ALA A 46 -3.99 11.23 5.91
N LYS A 47 -4.20 11.71 7.15
CA LYS A 47 -3.13 12.34 7.96
C LYS A 47 -1.99 11.36 8.24
N LEU A 48 -2.30 10.13 8.66
CA LEU A 48 -1.31 9.08 8.93
C LEU A 48 -0.46 8.77 7.70
N THR A 49 -1.12 8.61 6.55
CA THR A 49 -0.43 8.33 5.29
C THR A 49 0.50 9.48 4.89
N ARG A 50 0.04 10.74 5.02
CA ARG A 50 0.87 11.93 4.77
C ARG A 50 2.07 12.02 5.70
N ALA A 51 1.89 11.75 7.00
CA ALA A 51 2.98 11.77 7.97
C ALA A 51 4.05 10.72 7.66
N LEU A 52 3.63 9.51 7.29
CA LEU A 52 4.56 8.46 6.85
C LEU A 52 5.34 8.90 5.60
N VAL A 53 4.64 9.37 4.56
CA VAL A 53 5.27 9.81 3.30
C VAL A 53 6.23 10.97 3.56
N ARG A 54 5.86 11.95 4.40
CA ARG A 54 6.74 13.05 4.82
C ARG A 54 8.00 12.53 5.48
N GLY A 55 7.88 11.56 6.39
CA GLY A 55 9.00 10.90 7.04
C GLY A 55 9.93 10.21 6.04
N ILE A 56 9.38 9.48 5.07
CA ILE A 56 10.15 8.80 4.02
C ILE A 56 10.89 9.83 3.14
N VAL A 57 10.22 10.90 2.70
CA VAL A 57 10.82 11.93 1.84
C VAL A 57 11.93 12.70 2.58
N ARG A 58 11.73 12.99 3.86
CA ARG A 58 12.71 13.68 4.72
C ARG A 58 13.93 12.81 5.00
N ASN A 59 13.73 11.57 5.42
CA ASN A 59 14.81 10.71 5.89
C ASN A 59 15.45 9.87 4.78
N ARG A 60 14.80 9.78 3.61
CA ARG A 60 15.24 9.01 2.42
C ARG A 60 15.84 7.65 2.79
N PRO A 61 15.09 6.79 3.52
CA PRO A 61 15.60 5.51 3.99
C PRO A 61 15.93 4.60 2.81
N VAL A 62 16.98 3.79 2.95
CA VAL A 62 17.37 2.78 1.96
C VAL A 62 16.25 1.75 1.74
N ASN A 63 15.50 1.42 2.79
CA ASN A 63 14.33 0.54 2.72
C ASN A 63 13.07 1.24 3.27
N PRO A 64 12.20 1.76 2.39
CA PRO A 64 10.96 2.42 2.80
C PRO A 64 9.99 1.51 3.55
N SER A 65 9.96 0.20 3.25
CA SER A 65 9.07 -0.75 3.92
C SER A 65 9.49 -1.00 5.37
N ALA A 66 10.80 -1.17 5.60
CA ALA A 66 11.34 -1.28 6.96
C ALA A 66 11.10 0.01 7.76
N TYR A 67 11.24 1.18 7.11
CA TYR A 67 10.91 2.47 7.71
C TYR A 67 9.42 2.56 8.09
N ALA A 68 8.51 2.11 7.22
CA ALA A 68 7.08 2.12 7.51
C ALA A 68 6.73 1.22 8.71
N TYR A 69 7.33 0.03 8.78
CA TYR A 69 7.19 -0.85 9.95
C TYR A 69 7.62 -0.14 11.23
N GLN A 70 8.82 0.47 11.24
CA GLN A 70 9.32 1.21 12.40
C GLN A 70 8.43 2.39 12.75
N PHE A 71 7.95 3.14 11.75
CA PHE A 71 7.06 4.29 11.93
C PHE A 71 5.77 3.91 12.68
N PHE A 72 5.12 2.81 12.30
CA PHE A 72 3.88 2.33 12.92
C PHE A 72 4.10 1.48 14.17
N SER A 73 5.32 1.01 14.43
CA SER A 73 5.68 0.29 15.67
C SER A 73 5.88 1.23 16.86
N ARG A 74 5.90 2.55 16.64
CA ARG A 74 5.98 3.55 17.71
C ARG A 74 4.68 3.64 18.49
N ASP A 75 4.75 4.18 19.70
CA ASP A 75 3.56 4.47 20.50
C ASP A 75 2.58 5.36 19.71
N ARG A 76 1.28 5.03 19.79
CA ARG A 76 0.19 5.81 19.20
C ARG A 76 0.24 7.27 19.65
N ALA A 77 0.64 7.54 20.89
CA ALA A 77 0.80 8.91 21.39
C ALA A 77 1.89 9.67 20.62
N ALA A 78 3.02 9.02 20.34
CA ALA A 78 4.12 9.60 19.57
C ALA A 78 3.72 9.82 18.10
N ILE A 79 3.00 8.86 17.49
CA ILE A 79 2.49 9.01 16.12
C ILE A 79 1.53 10.19 16.04
N ARG A 80 0.66 10.38 17.04
CA ARG A 80 -0.31 11.48 17.05
C ARG A 80 0.35 12.86 17.08
N GLN A 81 1.47 13.01 17.78
CA GLN A 81 2.26 14.24 17.74
C GLN A 81 2.77 14.57 16.33
N ASP A 82 3.18 13.56 15.56
CA ASP A 82 3.61 13.74 14.17
C ASP A 82 2.46 14.14 13.22
N LEU A 83 1.21 13.79 13.57
CA LEU A 83 0.02 14.16 12.79
C LEU A 83 -0.35 15.63 12.99
N ASP A 84 -0.16 16.14 14.19
CA ASP A 84 -0.50 17.51 14.58
C ASP A 84 0.65 18.49 14.31
N ALA A 85 1.84 17.98 13.94
CA ALA A 85 2.95 18.79 13.46
C ALA A 85 2.56 19.52 12.16
N LYS A 86 2.19 20.79 12.33
CA LYS A 86 1.97 21.75 11.24
C LYS A 86 3.24 21.91 10.41
N GLU A 87 3.03 22.25 9.15
CA GLU A 87 4.04 22.44 8.10
C GLU A 87 5.26 23.24 8.55
#